data_AF-A0AA36MSU1-F1
#
_entry.id   AF-A0AA36MSU1-F1
#
_cell.length_a   1.000
_cell.length_b   1.000
_cell.length_c   1.000
_cell.angle_alpha   90.00
_cell.angle_beta   90.00
_cell.angle_gamma   90.00
#
_symmetry.space_group_name_H-M   'P 1'
#
loop_
_entity.id
_entity.type
_entity.pdbx_description
1 polymer ?
#
loop_
_entity_poly.entity_id
_entity_poly.type
_entity_poly.pdbx_seq_one_letter_code
_entity_poly.pdbx_strand_id
1 'polypeptide(L)'
;MEAVFDPERALNLEEFGLALCRIHVVEPEEHRAIFDNVRDGGDPYSKASLNDLLAALGSVGPSLLLEDLADRARQKWETTEGIWAGLGPGRGDSISLQAFERKLVERLGFSPAVAQKASRILDVDAGGELSRSELLSALALSRPTLHMEDFRRKVQQRYRSIEAVFRESFEHLEHEDLNNDDDMRLSCEEFAEILEALDFSRRETSYLFWLADANNVSRLTLYEFFRGVKLFVPSCIVEGLRLQALANHRRISEFFQCGISWDKRLNFKAFGLLLDRLQVTCEE
;
A
#
# COMPACT_ATOMS: atom_id res chain seq x y z
N MET A 1 -9.01 -34.33 -5.33
CA MET A 1 -7.56 -34.15 -5.16
C MET A 1 -7.23 -32.84 -5.86
N GLU A 2 -7.30 -31.71 -5.14
CA GLU A 2 -7.02 -30.41 -5.74
C GLU A 2 -5.54 -30.34 -6.09
N ALA A 3 -5.23 -30.18 -7.38
CA ALA A 3 -3.87 -29.88 -7.80
C ALA A 3 -3.47 -28.54 -7.18
N VAL A 4 -2.49 -28.60 -6.27
CA VAL A 4 -1.81 -27.42 -5.73
C VAL A 4 -1.13 -26.74 -6.92
N PHE A 5 -1.65 -25.58 -7.32
CA PHE A 5 -1.00 -24.77 -8.34
C PHE A 5 0.26 -24.18 -7.73
N ASP A 6 1.41 -24.46 -8.34
CA ASP A 6 2.63 -23.72 -8.06
C ASP A 6 2.45 -22.28 -8.61
N PRO A 7 2.44 -21.25 -7.75
CA PRO A 7 2.18 -19.87 -8.17
C PRO A 7 3.32 -19.26 -8.99
N GLU A 8 4.53 -19.86 -8.96
CA GLU A 8 5.68 -19.46 -9.78
C GLU A 8 5.65 -20.08 -11.18
N ARG A 9 4.82 -21.11 -11.39
CA ARG A 9 4.72 -21.78 -12.69
C ARG A 9 4.15 -20.82 -13.73
N ALA A 10 4.91 -20.61 -14.80
CA ALA A 10 4.46 -19.84 -15.95
C ALA A 10 3.35 -20.60 -16.70
N LEU A 11 2.20 -19.96 -16.84
CA LEU A 11 0.98 -20.50 -17.44
C LEU A 11 0.74 -19.88 -18.82
N ASN A 12 0.17 -20.67 -19.73
CA ASN A 12 -0.44 -20.10 -20.94
C ASN A 12 -1.84 -19.55 -20.65
N LEU A 13 -2.46 -18.88 -21.63
CA LEU A 13 -3.78 -18.25 -21.48
C LEU A 13 -4.88 -19.23 -21.03
N GLU A 14 -4.89 -20.46 -21.56
CA GLU A 14 -5.91 -21.46 -21.21
C GLU A 14 -5.75 -21.95 -19.76
N GLU A 15 -4.52 -22.30 -19.36
CA GLU A 15 -4.22 -22.70 -17.99
C GLU A 15 -4.48 -21.58 -16.97
N PHE A 16 -4.18 -20.33 -17.37
CA PHE A 16 -4.41 -19.15 -16.55
C PHE A 16 -5.91 -18.85 -16.42
N GLY A 17 -6.68 -18.94 -17.50
CA GLY A 17 -8.14 -18.81 -17.48
C GLY A 17 -8.81 -19.85 -16.59
N LEU A 18 -8.34 -21.11 -16.63
CA LEU A 18 -8.80 -22.16 -15.71
C LEU A 18 -8.52 -21.83 -14.24
N ALA A 19 -7.40 -21.16 -13.94
CA ALA A 19 -7.11 -20.69 -12.59
C ALA A 19 -8.06 -19.54 -12.17
N LEU A 20 -8.32 -18.59 -13.07
CA LEU A 20 -9.26 -17.47 -12.86
C LEU A 20 -10.70 -17.93 -12.63
N CYS A 21 -11.15 -18.98 -13.33
CA CYS A 21 -12.48 -19.56 -13.10
C CYS A 21 -12.70 -20.02 -11.64
N ARG A 22 -11.62 -20.42 -10.93
CA ARG A 22 -11.72 -20.82 -9.50
C ARG A 22 -12.07 -19.66 -8.57
N ILE A 23 -11.83 -18.42 -9.00
CA ILE A 23 -12.15 -17.19 -8.28
C ILE A 23 -13.29 -16.41 -8.95
N HIS A 24 -14.15 -17.11 -9.71
CA HIS A 24 -15.36 -16.58 -10.35
C HIS A 24 -15.13 -15.52 -11.44
N VAL A 25 -13.92 -15.40 -11.98
CA VAL A 25 -13.68 -14.69 -13.24
C VAL A 25 -13.88 -15.70 -14.36
N VAL A 26 -15.03 -15.66 -15.02
CA VAL A 26 -15.50 -16.72 -15.94
C VAL A 26 -15.54 -16.32 -17.39
N GLU A 27 -15.57 -15.01 -17.69
CA GLU A 27 -15.69 -14.51 -19.05
C GLU A 27 -14.34 -14.60 -19.79
N PRO A 28 -14.28 -15.24 -20.97
CA PRO A 28 -13.03 -15.39 -21.73
C PRO A 28 -12.36 -14.06 -22.08
N GLU A 29 -13.14 -13.01 -22.30
CA GLU A 29 -12.65 -11.66 -22.57
C GLU A 29 -11.90 -11.08 -21.37
N GLU A 30 -12.38 -11.34 -20.14
CA GLU A 30 -11.70 -10.94 -18.90
C GLU A 30 -10.41 -11.72 -18.70
N HIS A 31 -10.41 -13.03 -19.00
CA HIS A 31 -9.20 -13.85 -18.94
C HIS A 31 -8.12 -13.28 -19.85
N ARG A 32 -8.50 -12.95 -21.08
CA ARG A 32 -7.60 -12.36 -22.07
C ARG A 32 -7.06 -11.02 -21.60
N ALA A 33 -7.96 -10.13 -21.15
CA ALA A 33 -7.58 -8.80 -20.68
C ALA A 33 -6.61 -8.87 -19.51
N ILE A 34 -6.90 -9.68 -18.48
CA ILE A 34 -6.02 -9.83 -17.32
C ILE A 34 -4.68 -10.42 -17.75
N PHE A 35 -4.69 -11.51 -18.50
CA PHE A 35 -3.48 -12.19 -18.96
C PHE A 35 -2.56 -11.26 -19.76
N ASP A 36 -3.12 -10.49 -20.70
CA ASP A 36 -2.35 -9.55 -21.52
C ASP A 36 -1.71 -8.42 -20.71
N ASN A 37 -2.30 -8.06 -19.55
CA ASN A 37 -1.75 -7.04 -18.65
C ASN A 37 -0.64 -7.54 -17.74
N VAL A 38 -0.60 -8.84 -17.42
CA VAL A 38 0.36 -9.41 -16.46
C VAL A 38 1.47 -10.23 -17.10
N ARG A 39 1.28 -10.72 -18.33
CA ARG A 39 2.31 -11.50 -19.05
C ARG A 39 3.53 -10.64 -19.37
N ASP A 40 4.69 -11.28 -19.42
CA ASP A 40 5.90 -10.63 -19.94
C ASP A 40 5.78 -10.50 -21.47
N GLY A 41 5.70 -9.25 -21.96
CA GLY A 41 5.67 -8.94 -23.38
C GLY A 41 6.98 -9.27 -24.12
N GLY A 42 8.08 -9.45 -23.38
CA GLY A 42 9.37 -9.90 -23.90
C GLY A 42 9.52 -11.42 -23.96
N ASP A 43 8.64 -12.19 -23.30
CA ASP A 43 8.67 -13.66 -23.37
C ASP A 43 8.12 -14.15 -24.72
N PRO A 44 8.92 -14.83 -25.56
CA PRO A 44 8.46 -15.36 -26.84
C PRO A 44 7.35 -16.39 -26.70
N TYR A 45 7.22 -17.04 -25.54
CA TYR A 45 6.15 -18.00 -25.25
C TYR A 45 4.91 -17.34 -24.64
N SER A 46 4.99 -16.05 -24.34
CA SER A 46 3.91 -15.21 -23.86
C SER A 46 3.17 -15.80 -22.67
N LYS A 47 3.90 -16.16 -21.63
CA LYS A 47 3.36 -16.75 -20.41
C LYS A 47 3.18 -15.73 -19.29
N ALA A 48 2.33 -16.06 -18.33
CA ALA A 48 2.20 -15.33 -17.08
C ALA A 48 2.07 -16.30 -15.90
N SER A 49 2.62 -15.94 -14.75
CA SER A 49 2.46 -16.68 -13.50
C SER A 49 1.37 -16.07 -12.63
N LEU A 50 0.88 -16.83 -11.64
CA LEU A 50 -0.03 -16.27 -10.63
C LEU A 50 0.68 -15.23 -9.75
N ASN A 51 2.00 -15.34 -9.59
CA ASN A 51 2.80 -14.31 -8.93
C ASN A 51 2.80 -12.98 -9.69
N ASP A 52 2.78 -12.98 -11.01
CA ASP A 52 2.69 -11.75 -11.81
C ASP A 52 1.33 -11.07 -11.58
N LEU A 53 0.26 -11.87 -11.52
CA LEU A 53 -1.07 -11.37 -11.15
C LEU A 53 -1.11 -10.81 -9.72
N LEU A 54 -0.54 -11.51 -8.74
CA LEU A 54 -0.46 -11.03 -7.36
C LEU A 54 0.35 -9.73 -7.23
N ALA A 55 1.44 -9.61 -7.99
CA ALA A 55 2.23 -8.39 -8.05
C ALA A 55 1.43 -7.23 -8.65
N ALA A 56 0.68 -7.48 -9.74
CA ALA A 56 -0.20 -6.48 -10.34
C ALA A 56 -1.32 -6.05 -9.39
N LEU A 57 -1.99 -7.01 -8.74
CA LEU A 57 -3.04 -6.72 -7.74
C LEU A 57 -2.50 -5.92 -6.55
N GLY A 58 -1.31 -6.27 -6.06
CA GLY A 58 -0.64 -5.53 -4.99
C GLY A 58 -0.22 -4.10 -5.36
N SER A 59 -0.27 -3.73 -6.64
CA SER A 59 -0.02 -2.36 -7.10
C SER A 59 -1.29 -1.51 -7.21
N VAL A 60 -2.48 -2.11 -7.17
CA VAL A 60 -3.76 -1.42 -7.32
C VAL A 60 -4.63 -1.45 -6.05
N GLY A 61 -4.38 -2.36 -5.12
CA GLY A 61 -5.14 -2.54 -3.88
C GLY A 61 -4.34 -2.26 -2.60
N PRO A 62 -4.93 -2.54 -1.43
CA PRO A 62 -4.18 -2.56 -0.18
C PRO A 62 -3.07 -3.63 -0.24
N SER A 63 -2.12 -3.55 0.69
CA SER A 63 -1.08 -4.57 0.80
C SER A 63 -1.73 -5.93 1.09
N LEU A 64 -1.66 -6.86 0.13
CA LEU A 64 -2.14 -8.25 0.29
C LEU A 64 -1.58 -8.94 1.55
N LEU A 65 -0.38 -8.53 1.98
CA LEU A 65 0.21 -9.01 3.23
C LEU A 65 -0.50 -8.44 4.46
N LEU A 66 -0.89 -7.17 4.44
CA LEU A 66 -1.67 -6.56 5.52
C LEU A 66 -3.12 -7.08 5.54
N GLU A 67 -3.67 -7.49 4.40
CA GLU A 67 -4.94 -8.22 4.31
C GLU A 67 -4.85 -9.55 5.05
N ASP A 68 -3.87 -10.40 4.69
CA ASP A 68 -3.65 -11.70 5.35
C ASP A 68 -3.39 -11.52 6.86
N LEU A 69 -2.58 -10.52 7.23
CA LEU A 69 -2.34 -10.18 8.62
C LEU A 69 -3.64 -9.80 9.36
N ALA A 70 -4.45 -8.91 8.77
CA ALA A 70 -5.69 -8.46 9.37
C ALA A 70 -6.72 -9.58 9.51
N ASP A 71 -6.82 -10.46 8.52
CA ASP A 71 -7.74 -11.58 8.55
C ASP A 71 -7.33 -12.63 9.58
N ARG A 72 -6.05 -13.01 9.64
CA ARG A 72 -5.56 -13.93 10.69
C ARG A 72 -5.70 -13.34 12.08
N ALA A 73 -5.40 -12.05 12.24
CA ALA A 73 -5.54 -11.38 13.54
C ALA A 73 -7.01 -11.33 14.00
N ARG A 74 -7.94 -11.01 13.11
CA ARG A 74 -9.38 -11.00 13.40
C ARG A 74 -9.91 -12.39 13.71
N GLN A 75 -9.55 -13.40 12.92
CA GLN A 75 -9.94 -14.79 13.18
C GLN A 75 -9.47 -15.27 14.55
N LYS A 76 -8.33 -14.78 15.03
CA LYS A 76 -7.74 -15.19 16.31
C LYS A 76 -8.26 -14.43 17.52
N TRP A 77 -8.51 -13.14 17.41
CA TRP A 77 -8.79 -12.27 18.56
C TRP A 77 -10.12 -11.51 18.50
N GLU A 78 -10.84 -11.56 17.37
CA GLU A 78 -12.16 -10.95 17.08
C GLU A 78 -12.24 -9.41 17.19
N THR A 79 -11.66 -8.82 18.23
CA THR A 79 -11.71 -7.39 18.59
C THR A 79 -10.35 -6.70 18.41
N THR A 80 -10.37 -5.39 18.18
CA THR A 80 -9.16 -4.56 18.08
C THR A 80 -8.33 -4.60 19.37
N GLU A 81 -8.99 -4.61 20.53
CA GLU A 81 -8.37 -4.71 21.85
C GLU A 81 -7.68 -6.07 22.03
N GLY A 82 -8.34 -7.14 21.59
CA GLY A 82 -7.78 -8.48 21.60
C GLY A 82 -6.54 -8.59 20.69
N ILE A 83 -6.58 -7.99 19.50
CA ILE A 83 -5.45 -7.95 18.57
C ILE A 83 -4.25 -7.25 19.23
N TRP A 84 -4.44 -6.07 19.82
CA TRP A 84 -3.35 -5.37 20.52
C TRP A 84 -2.87 -6.12 21.75
N ALA A 85 -3.76 -6.73 22.53
CA ALA A 85 -3.36 -7.56 23.68
C ALA A 85 -2.52 -8.78 23.25
N GLY A 86 -2.83 -9.37 22.10
CA GLY A 86 -2.09 -10.51 21.54
C GLY A 86 -0.73 -10.12 20.93
N LEU A 87 -0.72 -9.07 20.11
CA LEU A 87 0.43 -8.68 19.28
C LEU A 87 1.28 -7.55 19.88
N GLY A 88 0.73 -6.71 20.75
CA GLY A 88 1.44 -5.63 21.43
C GLY A 88 2.34 -6.12 22.57
N PRO A 89 2.98 -5.22 23.34
CA PRO A 89 3.95 -5.57 24.37
C PRO A 89 3.32 -6.22 25.62
N GLY A 90 1.98 -6.26 25.70
CA GLY A 90 1.21 -6.69 26.87
C GLY A 90 0.98 -5.56 27.88
N ARG A 91 2.00 -4.74 28.15
CA ARG A 91 1.89 -3.44 28.85
C ARG A 91 2.75 -2.40 28.12
N GLY A 92 2.18 -1.24 27.81
CA GLY A 92 2.82 -0.17 27.04
C GLY A 92 2.12 0.10 25.71
N ASP A 93 2.48 1.24 25.11
CA ASP A 93 1.83 1.77 23.91
C ASP A 93 2.62 1.49 22.61
N SER A 94 3.85 0.98 22.73
CA SER A 94 4.70 0.55 21.62
C SER A 94 5.34 -0.82 21.86
N ILE A 95 5.71 -1.51 20.78
CA ILE A 95 6.45 -2.77 20.80
C ILE A 95 7.60 -2.71 19.80
N SER A 96 8.80 -3.15 20.17
CA SER A 96 9.91 -3.22 19.22
C SER A 96 9.61 -4.19 18.07
N LEU A 97 10.09 -3.87 16.85
CA LEU A 97 9.80 -4.71 15.68
C LEU A 97 10.24 -6.16 15.88
N GLN A 98 11.41 -6.39 16.48
CA GLN A 98 11.89 -7.75 16.72
C GLN A 98 10.96 -8.56 17.63
N ALA A 99 10.33 -7.92 18.63
CA ALA A 99 9.36 -8.58 19.50
C ALA A 99 8.03 -8.81 18.77
N PHE A 100 7.60 -7.86 17.94
CA PHE A 100 6.41 -7.98 17.12
C PHE A 100 6.54 -9.08 16.04
N GLU A 101 7.66 -9.13 15.31
CA GLU A 101 8.00 -10.18 14.34
C GLU A 101 7.88 -11.58 14.97
N ARG A 102 8.43 -11.75 16.17
CA ARG A 102 8.35 -13.01 16.91
C ARG A 102 6.91 -13.39 17.20
N LYS A 103 6.07 -12.43 17.61
CA LYS A 103 4.65 -12.66 17.85
C LYS A 103 3.90 -13.00 16.56
N LEU A 104 4.23 -12.41 15.42
CA LEU A 104 3.66 -12.79 14.13
C LEU A 104 3.96 -14.27 13.79
N VAL A 105 5.19 -14.72 14.04
CA VAL A 105 5.58 -16.11 13.83
C VAL A 105 4.86 -17.04 14.82
N GLU A 106 5.00 -16.77 16.12
CA GLU A 106 4.48 -17.65 17.18
C GLU A 106 2.95 -17.68 17.26
N ARG A 107 2.29 -16.55 17.02
CA ARG A 107 0.84 -16.40 17.22
C ARG A 107 0.06 -16.48 15.91
N LEU A 108 0.60 -16.06 14.78
CA LEU A 108 -0.12 -16.04 13.50
C LEU A 108 0.45 -16.99 12.44
N GLY A 109 1.55 -17.69 12.75
CA GLY A 109 2.12 -18.71 11.87
C GLY A 109 2.76 -18.13 10.62
N PHE A 110 3.16 -16.86 10.64
CA PHE A 110 3.94 -16.28 9.54
C PHE A 110 5.35 -16.88 9.50
N SER A 111 5.95 -16.93 8.32
CA SER A 111 7.39 -17.22 8.21
C SER A 111 8.20 -16.00 8.69
N PRO A 112 9.45 -16.19 9.16
CA PRO A 112 10.28 -15.08 9.63
C PRO A 112 10.45 -13.97 8.58
N ALA A 113 10.63 -14.34 7.30
CA ALA A 113 10.77 -13.37 6.22
C ALA A 113 9.49 -12.55 5.98
N VAL A 114 8.32 -13.19 6.08
CA VAL A 114 7.04 -12.49 5.92
C VAL A 114 6.73 -11.61 7.14
N ALA A 115 7.02 -12.08 8.35
CA ALA A 115 6.88 -11.31 9.57
C ALA A 115 7.74 -10.04 9.54
N GLN A 116 9.00 -10.15 9.09
CA GLN A 116 9.88 -9.00 8.89
C GLN A 116 9.31 -8.02 7.86
N LYS A 117 8.81 -8.52 6.72
CA LYS A 117 8.19 -7.66 5.70
C LYS A 117 6.95 -6.94 6.24
N ALA A 118 6.08 -7.63 6.96
CA ALA A 118 4.88 -7.03 7.55
C ALA A 118 5.26 -5.94 8.56
N SER A 119 6.25 -6.22 9.42
CA SER A 119 6.71 -5.27 10.43
C SER A 119 7.26 -3.99 9.80
N ARG A 120 8.02 -4.09 8.70
CA ARG A 120 8.52 -2.92 7.95
C ARG A 120 7.42 -2.12 7.24
N ILE A 121 6.35 -2.78 6.79
CA ILE A 121 5.23 -2.07 6.18
C ILE A 121 4.46 -1.26 7.24
N LEU A 122 4.45 -1.75 8.48
CA LEU A 122 3.77 -1.11 9.61
C LEU A 122 4.63 -0.01 10.27
N ASP A 123 5.96 -0.17 10.27
CA ASP A 123 6.97 0.77 10.75
C ASP A 123 7.24 1.88 9.72
N VAL A 124 6.23 2.70 9.46
CA VAL A 124 6.29 3.69 8.36
C VAL A 124 7.26 4.83 8.68
N ASP A 125 7.42 5.19 9.95
CA ASP A 125 8.35 6.23 10.42
C ASP A 125 9.80 5.73 10.58
N ALA A 126 10.05 4.45 10.31
CA ALA A 126 11.33 3.78 10.51
C ALA A 126 11.90 3.93 11.95
N GLY A 127 11.03 4.14 12.95
CA GLY A 127 11.39 4.30 14.34
C GLY A 127 11.90 3.00 14.98
N GLY A 128 11.60 1.85 14.37
CA GLY A 128 11.99 0.53 14.88
C GLY A 128 11.10 0.05 16.04
N GLU A 129 10.03 0.78 16.33
CA GLU A 129 8.97 0.43 17.26
C GLU A 129 7.62 0.60 16.59
N LEU A 130 6.70 -0.32 16.88
CA LEU A 130 5.35 -0.27 16.37
C LEU A 130 4.40 0.19 17.48
N SER A 131 3.73 1.31 17.25
CA SER A 131 2.69 1.82 18.14
C SER A 131 1.36 1.07 17.98
N ARG A 132 0.48 1.21 18.98
CA ARG A 132 -0.90 0.71 18.89
C ARG A 132 -1.65 1.31 17.69
N SER A 133 -1.49 2.62 17.45
CA SER A 133 -2.07 3.31 16.31
C SER A 133 -1.70 2.65 14.99
N GLU A 134 -0.42 2.48 14.74
CA GLU A 134 0.08 2.04 13.44
C GLU A 134 -0.43 0.65 13.10
N LEU A 135 -0.41 -0.26 14.09
CA LEU A 135 -0.99 -1.58 13.90
C LEU A 135 -2.48 -1.48 13.57
N LEU A 136 -3.28 -0.80 14.39
CA LEU A 136 -4.73 -0.83 14.23
C LEU A 136 -5.20 -0.05 12.99
N SER A 137 -4.60 1.10 12.68
CA SER A 137 -4.83 1.84 11.43
C SER A 137 -4.55 0.96 10.24
N ALA A 138 -3.38 0.32 10.18
CA ALA A 138 -2.99 -0.48 9.02
C ALA A 138 -3.92 -1.69 8.81
N LEU A 139 -4.38 -2.35 9.89
CA LEU A 139 -5.32 -3.47 9.79
C LEU A 139 -6.75 -3.03 9.42
N ALA A 140 -7.13 -1.79 9.76
CA ALA A 140 -8.38 -1.18 9.31
C ALA A 140 -8.30 -0.81 7.83
N LEU A 141 -7.17 -0.20 7.43
CA LEU A 141 -6.85 0.24 6.07
C LEU A 141 -6.68 -0.90 5.09
N SER A 142 -6.30 -2.09 5.55
CA SER A 142 -6.14 -3.26 4.68
C SER A 142 -7.46 -3.95 4.36
N ARG A 143 -8.60 -3.54 4.93
CA ARG A 143 -9.87 -4.26 4.69
C ARG A 143 -10.33 -4.12 3.23
N PRO A 144 -10.57 -5.24 2.52
CA PRO A 144 -11.17 -5.20 1.21
C PRO A 144 -12.69 -5.03 1.35
N THR A 145 -13.23 -3.88 0.95
CA THR A 145 -14.68 -3.69 0.81
C THR A 145 -14.97 -2.90 -0.47
N LEU A 146 -16.08 -3.20 -1.15
CA LEU A 146 -16.42 -2.55 -2.42
C LEU A 146 -16.45 -1.01 -2.31
N HIS A 147 -17.06 -0.51 -1.23
CA HIS A 147 -17.09 0.92 -0.93
C HIS A 147 -15.68 1.50 -0.72
N MET A 148 -14.78 0.76 -0.07
CA MET A 148 -13.39 1.21 0.09
C MET A 148 -12.65 1.23 -1.26
N GLU A 149 -12.91 0.30 -2.16
CA GLU A 149 -12.23 0.27 -3.46
C GLU A 149 -12.64 1.43 -4.39
N ASP A 150 -13.93 1.76 -4.47
CA ASP A 150 -14.38 2.94 -5.20
C ASP A 150 -13.76 4.22 -4.61
N PHE A 151 -13.66 4.26 -3.28
CA PHE A 151 -13.06 5.40 -2.59
C PHE A 151 -11.54 5.47 -2.78
N ARG A 152 -10.81 4.35 -2.73
CA ARG A 152 -9.38 4.29 -3.06
C ARG A 152 -9.13 4.80 -4.46
N ARG A 153 -9.94 4.40 -5.45
CA ARG A 153 -9.81 4.91 -6.83
C ARG A 153 -9.96 6.42 -6.91
N LYS A 154 -10.95 6.98 -6.20
CA LYS A 154 -11.13 8.44 -6.12
C LYS A 154 -9.92 9.14 -5.50
N VAL A 155 -9.42 8.64 -4.37
CA VAL A 155 -8.21 9.17 -3.71
C VAL A 155 -6.99 9.05 -4.63
N GLN A 156 -6.79 7.90 -5.29
CA GLN A 156 -5.72 7.69 -6.25
C GLN A 156 -5.76 8.71 -7.39
N GLN A 157 -6.91 8.89 -8.03
CA GLN A 157 -7.10 9.82 -9.14
C GLN A 157 -6.86 11.28 -8.74
N ARG A 158 -7.09 11.62 -7.48
CA ARG A 158 -6.98 12.98 -6.95
C ARG A 158 -5.73 13.20 -6.11
N TYR A 159 -4.87 12.20 -5.92
CA TYR A 159 -3.76 12.25 -4.94
C TYR A 159 -2.89 13.50 -5.08
N ARG A 160 -2.44 13.83 -6.29
CA ARG A 160 -1.66 15.06 -6.54
C ARG A 160 -2.45 16.34 -6.30
N SER A 161 -3.75 16.34 -6.59
CA SER A 161 -4.60 17.49 -6.31
C SER A 161 -4.82 17.66 -4.81
N ILE A 162 -4.87 16.55 -4.05
CA ILE A 162 -4.89 16.57 -2.57
C ILE A 162 -3.61 17.25 -2.08
N GLU A 163 -2.44 16.77 -2.48
CA GLU A 163 -1.17 17.41 -2.09
C GLU A 163 -1.10 18.90 -2.47
N ALA A 164 -1.55 19.24 -3.68
CA ALA A 164 -1.56 20.62 -4.14
C ALA A 164 -2.48 21.52 -3.31
N VAL A 165 -3.73 21.09 -3.03
CA VAL A 165 -4.66 21.92 -2.26
C VAL A 165 -4.21 22.11 -0.81
N PHE A 166 -3.57 21.08 -0.21
CA PHE A 166 -2.98 21.21 1.12
C PHE A 166 -1.82 22.21 1.09
N ARG A 167 -0.91 22.10 0.10
CA ARG A 167 0.19 23.06 -0.07
C ARG A 167 -0.33 24.49 -0.24
N GLU A 168 -1.28 24.71 -1.15
CA GLU A 168 -1.88 26.04 -1.40
C GLU A 168 -2.57 26.60 -0.15
N SER A 169 -3.27 25.76 0.61
CA SER A 169 -3.95 26.19 1.85
C SER A 169 -2.99 26.67 2.93
N PHE A 170 -1.73 26.23 2.87
CA PHE A 170 -0.71 26.51 3.88
C PHE A 170 0.47 27.34 3.36
N GLU A 171 0.51 27.70 2.07
CA GLU A 171 1.53 28.56 1.45
C GLU A 171 1.65 29.96 2.09
N HIS A 172 0.64 30.38 2.85
CA HIS A 172 0.62 31.67 3.56
C HIS A 172 1.11 31.61 5.00
N LEU A 173 1.39 30.42 5.54
CA LEU A 173 2.04 30.27 6.84
C LEU A 173 3.55 30.51 6.66
N GLU A 174 4.15 31.37 7.48
CA GLU A 174 5.57 31.72 7.38
C GLU A 174 6.43 30.43 7.50
N HIS A 175 7.54 30.35 6.76
CA HIS A 175 8.39 29.15 6.64
C HIS A 175 8.88 28.53 7.97
N GLU A 176 8.76 29.23 9.10
CA GLU A 176 9.10 28.70 10.43
C GLU A 176 7.98 27.80 11.00
N ASP A 177 6.71 28.01 10.63
CA ASP A 177 5.58 27.20 11.12
C ASP A 177 5.39 25.88 10.33
N LEU A 178 5.88 25.81 9.08
CA LEU A 178 5.75 24.64 8.20
C LEU A 178 6.88 23.62 8.34
N ASN A 179 8.06 24.05 8.82
CA ASN A 179 9.18 23.12 9.05
C ASN A 179 9.02 22.32 10.36
N ASN A 180 8.05 22.70 11.20
CA ASN A 180 7.56 21.90 12.32
C ASN A 180 6.19 21.28 11.96
N ASP A 181 6.14 20.50 10.89
CA ASP A 181 4.94 19.75 10.46
C ASP A 181 4.33 18.89 11.59
N ASP A 182 5.11 18.62 12.65
CA ASP A 182 4.69 17.92 13.86
C ASP A 182 3.76 18.73 14.80
N ASP A 183 3.74 20.06 14.71
CA ASP A 183 2.97 20.92 15.64
C ASP A 183 1.58 21.29 15.09
N MET A 184 1.43 21.42 13.77
CA MET A 184 0.16 21.81 13.16
C MET A 184 -0.80 20.63 13.06
N ARG A 185 -1.73 20.56 14.03
CA ARG A 185 -2.74 19.49 14.10
C ARG A 185 -4.12 20.00 13.67
N LEU A 186 -4.63 19.46 12.58
CA LEU A 186 -5.95 19.78 12.04
C LEU A 186 -7.00 18.76 12.52
N SER A 187 -8.19 19.27 12.78
CA SER A 187 -9.41 18.51 13.06
C SER A 187 -10.01 17.94 11.79
N CYS A 188 -10.93 16.97 11.94
CA CYS A 188 -11.66 16.40 10.82
C CYS A 188 -12.41 17.46 10.01
N GLU A 189 -12.98 18.48 10.68
CA GLU A 189 -13.68 19.58 10.03
C GLU A 189 -12.77 20.42 9.15
N GLU A 190 -11.56 20.76 9.63
CA GLU A 190 -10.56 21.51 8.87
C GLU A 190 -10.08 20.73 7.64
N PHE A 191 -9.81 19.43 7.78
CA PHE A 191 -9.53 18.56 6.63
C PHE A 191 -10.69 18.53 5.63
N ALA A 192 -11.93 18.51 6.11
CA ALA A 192 -13.12 18.46 5.27
C ALA A 192 -13.30 19.73 4.44
N GLU A 193 -13.03 20.90 5.03
CA GLU A 193 -13.09 22.18 4.32
C GLU A 193 -12.08 22.25 3.17
N ILE A 194 -10.86 21.78 3.39
CA ILE A 194 -9.81 21.75 2.36
C ILE A 194 -10.17 20.76 1.24
N LEU A 195 -10.60 19.54 1.61
CA LEU A 195 -10.89 18.47 0.65
C LEU A 195 -12.21 18.65 -0.11
N GLU A 196 -13.13 19.50 0.37
CA GLU A 196 -14.38 19.83 -0.30
C GLU A 196 -14.13 20.46 -1.68
N ALA A 197 -13.03 21.20 -1.85
CA ALA A 197 -12.59 21.74 -3.14
C ALA A 197 -12.26 20.67 -4.20
N LEU A 198 -12.05 19.42 -3.76
CA LEU A 198 -11.73 18.27 -4.61
C LEU A 198 -12.90 17.29 -4.75
N ASP A 199 -14.11 17.74 -4.47
CA ASP A 199 -15.35 16.96 -4.48
C ASP A 199 -15.36 15.81 -3.45
N PHE A 200 -14.59 15.89 -2.36
CA PHE A 200 -14.74 14.96 -1.24
C PHE A 200 -15.89 15.39 -0.35
N SER A 201 -16.84 14.49 -0.13
CA SER A 201 -17.90 14.70 0.85
C SER A 201 -17.32 14.67 2.26
N ARG A 202 -17.97 15.36 3.20
CA ARG A 202 -17.59 15.32 4.63
C ARG A 202 -17.50 13.89 5.17
N ARG A 203 -18.38 12.99 4.72
CA ARG A 203 -18.35 11.57 5.10
C ARG A 203 -17.09 10.87 4.61
N GLU A 204 -16.68 11.11 3.36
CA GLU A 204 -15.45 10.56 2.80
C GLU A 204 -14.21 11.12 3.51
N THR A 205 -14.17 12.42 3.77
CA THR A 205 -13.07 13.05 4.52
C THR A 205 -12.98 12.52 5.93
N SER A 206 -14.10 12.44 6.66
CA SER A 206 -14.14 11.81 7.98
C SER A 206 -13.61 10.39 7.91
N TYR A 207 -13.96 9.63 6.86
CA TYR A 207 -13.46 8.28 6.72
C TYR A 207 -11.93 8.24 6.57
N LEU A 208 -11.32 9.04 5.69
CA LEU A 208 -9.85 9.14 5.59
C LEU A 208 -9.20 9.60 6.89
N PHE A 209 -9.80 10.60 7.53
CA PHE A 209 -9.32 11.16 8.78
C PHE A 209 -9.29 10.09 9.88
N TRP A 210 -10.40 9.40 10.12
CA TRP A 210 -10.48 8.35 11.14
C TRP A 210 -9.62 7.13 10.81
N LEU A 211 -9.37 6.86 9.53
CA LEU A 211 -8.43 5.81 9.13
C LEU A 211 -6.97 6.18 9.46
N ALA A 212 -6.61 7.46 9.35
CA ALA A 212 -5.29 7.97 9.72
C ALA A 212 -5.15 8.19 11.25
N ASP A 213 -6.24 8.54 11.95
CA ASP A 213 -6.30 8.78 13.41
C ASP A 213 -6.62 7.53 14.24
N ALA A 214 -5.81 6.46 14.16
CA ALA A 214 -6.06 5.27 14.99
C ALA A 214 -5.90 5.51 16.50
N ASN A 215 -5.24 6.58 16.92
CA ASN A 215 -5.12 6.90 18.35
C ASN A 215 -6.34 7.66 18.88
N ASN A 216 -7.32 7.99 18.03
CA ASN A 216 -8.48 8.80 18.38
C ASN A 216 -8.10 10.12 19.06
N VAL A 217 -7.00 10.74 18.63
CA VAL A 217 -6.57 12.05 19.14
C VAL A 217 -7.51 13.15 18.63
N SER A 218 -8.35 12.82 17.65
CA SER A 218 -9.32 13.69 16.98
C SER A 218 -8.66 14.86 16.24
N ARG A 219 -7.32 14.84 16.11
CA ARG A 219 -6.52 15.80 15.36
C ARG A 219 -5.30 15.10 14.76
N LEU A 220 -4.98 15.44 13.52
CA LEU A 220 -3.87 14.87 12.76
C LEU A 220 -2.95 15.97 12.24
N THR A 221 -1.66 15.69 12.24
CA THR A 221 -0.69 16.42 11.41
C THR A 221 -0.88 16.08 9.93
N LEU A 222 -0.35 16.90 9.03
CA LEU A 222 -0.32 16.58 7.60
C LEU A 222 0.47 15.30 7.34
N TYR A 223 1.59 15.12 8.04
CA TYR A 223 2.38 13.90 7.99
C TYR A 223 1.56 12.66 8.34
N GLU A 224 0.85 12.66 9.48
CA GLU A 224 0.01 11.52 9.89
C GLU A 224 -1.13 11.24 8.88
N PHE A 225 -1.73 12.29 8.31
CA PHE A 225 -2.77 12.17 7.31
C PHE A 225 -2.25 11.54 6.01
N PHE A 226 -1.21 12.12 5.40
CA PHE A 226 -0.64 11.60 4.16
C PHE A 226 -0.03 10.21 4.34
N ARG A 227 0.52 9.91 5.53
CA ARG A 227 0.90 8.55 5.92
C ARG A 227 -0.28 7.59 5.84
N GLY A 228 -1.42 7.95 6.43
CA GLY A 228 -2.65 7.15 6.35
C GLY A 228 -3.12 6.96 4.91
N VAL A 229 -3.04 8.01 4.08
CA VAL A 229 -3.38 7.96 2.65
C VAL A 229 -2.45 7.03 1.88
N LYS A 230 -1.13 7.04 2.13
CA LYS A 230 -0.15 6.15 1.48
C LYS A 230 -0.41 4.67 1.82
N LEU A 231 -0.78 4.36 3.06
CA LEU A 231 -1.22 3.01 3.46
C LEU A 231 -2.58 2.64 2.85
N PHE A 232 -3.48 3.61 2.68
CA PHE A 232 -4.77 3.43 2.05
C PHE A 232 -4.66 3.27 0.52
N VAL A 233 -3.74 3.93 -0.14
CA VAL A 233 -3.64 3.91 -1.60
C VAL A 233 -2.17 3.76 -1.99
N PRO A 234 -1.55 2.58 -1.80
CA PRO A 234 -0.14 2.37 -2.15
C PRO A 234 0.14 2.63 -3.65
N SER A 235 -0.90 2.49 -4.48
CA SER A 235 -0.86 2.76 -5.91
C SER A 235 -0.55 4.23 -6.25
N CYS A 236 -0.74 5.18 -5.33
CA CYS A 236 -0.35 6.58 -5.57
C CYS A 236 1.17 6.74 -5.75
N ILE A 237 1.96 5.91 -5.06
CA ILE A 237 3.43 5.91 -5.17
C ILE A 237 3.85 5.40 -6.56
N VAL A 238 3.24 4.30 -7.00
CA VAL A 238 3.49 3.73 -8.33
C VAL A 238 3.05 4.68 -9.43
N GLU A 239 1.93 5.37 -9.25
CA GLU A 239 1.46 6.41 -10.16
C GLU A 239 2.42 7.61 -10.21
N GLY A 240 2.97 8.02 -9.07
CA GLY A 240 4.02 9.03 -8.99
C GLY A 240 5.24 8.63 -9.83
N LEU A 241 5.74 7.40 -9.66
CA LEU A 241 6.83 6.84 -10.44
C LEU A 241 6.49 6.80 -11.95
N ARG A 242 5.28 6.38 -12.30
CA ARG A 242 4.79 6.32 -13.69
C ARG A 242 4.85 7.70 -14.36
N LEU A 243 4.40 8.73 -13.65
CA LEU A 243 4.38 10.10 -14.16
C LEU A 243 5.78 10.70 -14.27
N GLN A 244 6.69 10.41 -13.33
CA GLN A 244 8.11 10.77 -13.46
C GLN A 244 8.75 10.09 -14.67
N ALA A 245 8.47 8.80 -14.88
CA ALA A 245 8.95 8.07 -16.05
C ALA A 245 8.43 8.70 -17.36
N LEU A 246 7.16 9.10 -17.42
CA LEU A 246 6.57 9.75 -18.60
C LEU A 246 7.02 11.20 -18.82
N ALA A 247 7.45 11.89 -17.76
CA ALA A 247 8.05 13.22 -17.89
C ALA A 247 9.42 13.15 -18.58
N ASN A 248 10.18 12.07 -18.33
CA ASN A 248 11.54 11.89 -18.83
C ASN A 248 11.61 11.02 -20.10
N HIS A 249 10.60 10.19 -20.38
CA HIS A 249 10.57 9.23 -21.48
C HIS A 249 9.23 9.23 -22.23
N ARG A 250 9.25 8.86 -23.52
CA ARG A 250 8.03 8.79 -24.33
C ARG A 250 7.17 7.59 -23.97
N ARG A 251 7.81 6.49 -23.53
CA ARG A 251 7.15 5.26 -23.10
C ARG A 251 7.74 4.78 -21.79
N ILE A 252 6.91 4.23 -20.91
CA ILE A 252 7.36 3.61 -19.65
C ILE A 252 8.35 2.46 -19.92
N SER A 253 8.20 1.73 -21.03
CA SER A 253 9.14 0.67 -21.39
C SER A 253 10.57 1.18 -21.63
N GLU A 254 10.73 2.43 -22.09
CA GLU A 254 12.05 3.03 -22.34
C GLU A 254 12.76 3.38 -21.04
N PHE A 255 12.00 3.76 -20.01
CA PHE A 255 12.52 4.03 -18.66
C PHE A 255 13.25 2.82 -18.07
N PHE A 256 12.77 1.60 -18.36
CA PHE A 256 13.41 0.37 -17.89
C PHE A 256 14.51 -0.18 -18.82
N GLN A 257 14.80 0.49 -19.96
CA GLN A 257 15.92 0.14 -20.85
C GLN A 257 17.25 0.76 -20.39
N CYS A 258 17.55 0.68 -19.10
CA CYS A 258 18.70 1.33 -18.47
C CYS A 258 19.98 0.46 -18.43
N GLY A 259 20.06 -0.57 -19.27
CA GLY A 259 21.20 -1.49 -19.33
C GLY A 259 21.36 -2.39 -18.11
N ILE A 260 20.32 -2.50 -17.27
CA ILE A 260 20.28 -3.46 -16.17
C ILE A 260 19.73 -4.79 -16.69
N SER A 261 20.40 -5.87 -16.28
CA SER A 261 19.93 -7.22 -16.56
C SER A 261 18.77 -7.55 -15.64
N TRP A 262 17.58 -7.75 -16.23
CA TRP A 262 16.33 -8.05 -15.52
C TRP A 262 16.18 -9.54 -15.19
N ASP A 263 17.17 -10.36 -15.54
CA ASP A 263 17.24 -11.80 -15.26
C ASP A 263 17.38 -12.12 -13.76
N LYS A 264 17.66 -11.11 -12.92
CA LYS A 264 17.85 -11.26 -11.48
C LYS A 264 17.03 -10.22 -10.73
N ARG A 265 16.37 -10.66 -9.66
CA ARG A 265 15.71 -9.75 -8.71
C ARG A 265 16.72 -8.77 -8.13
N LEU A 266 16.41 -7.48 -8.19
CA LEU A 266 17.22 -6.42 -7.60
C LEU A 266 17.17 -6.52 -6.07
N ASN A 267 18.33 -6.47 -5.42
CA ASN A 267 18.38 -6.24 -3.98
C ASN A 267 18.16 -4.75 -3.67
N PHE A 268 17.92 -4.40 -2.40
CA PHE A 268 17.62 -3.02 -1.99
C PHE A 268 18.66 -2.00 -2.49
N LYS A 269 19.96 -2.33 -2.39
CA LYS A 269 21.05 -1.45 -2.86
C LYS A 269 21.04 -1.27 -4.38
N ALA A 270 20.85 -2.35 -5.13
CA ALA A 270 20.79 -2.31 -6.58
C ALA A 270 19.53 -1.58 -7.07
N PHE A 271 18.43 -1.71 -6.35
CA PHE A 271 17.20 -0.97 -6.62
C PHE A 271 17.35 0.53 -6.32
N GLY A 272 17.98 0.90 -5.19
CA GLY A 272 18.31 2.30 -4.90
C GLY A 272 19.17 2.93 -5.99
N LEU A 273 20.25 2.25 -6.41
CA LEU A 273 21.10 2.71 -7.52
C LEU A 273 20.34 2.83 -8.85
N LEU A 274 19.34 1.97 -9.08
CA LEU A 274 18.47 2.08 -10.24
C LEU A 274 17.62 3.35 -10.14
N LEU A 275 16.97 3.59 -9.00
CA LEU A 275 16.17 4.81 -8.79
C LEU A 275 17.00 6.08 -8.98
N ASP A 276 18.22 6.11 -8.44
CA ASP A 276 19.17 7.23 -8.62
C ASP A 276 19.50 7.47 -10.10
N ARG A 277 19.80 6.39 -10.84
CA ARG A 277 20.09 6.47 -12.29
C ARG A 277 18.90 6.95 -13.09
N LEU A 278 17.72 6.55 -12.68
CA LEU A 278 16.45 6.93 -13.30
C LEU A 278 16.00 8.34 -12.87
N GLN A 279 16.76 9.00 -11.98
CA GLN A 279 16.44 10.32 -11.43
C GLN A 279 15.04 10.36 -10.81
N VAL A 280 14.63 9.24 -10.21
CA VAL A 280 13.36 9.15 -9.49
C VAL A 280 13.54 9.84 -8.16
N THR A 281 12.69 10.82 -7.91
CA THR A 281 12.56 11.43 -6.58
C THR A 281 11.45 10.70 -5.86
N CYS A 282 11.80 9.87 -4.88
CA CYS A 282 10.83 9.43 -3.90
C CYS A 282 10.68 10.57 -2.89
N GLU A 283 9.46 11.08 -2.71
CA GLU A 283 9.17 11.98 -1.60
C GLU A 283 9.43 11.22 -0.29
N GLU A 284 10.30 11.78 0.57
CA GLU A 284 10.64 11.22 1.88
C GLU A 284 9.39 11.05 2.76
#